data_AF-A0A2R6NP74-F1
#
_entry.id   AF-A0A2R6NP74-F1
#
_cell.length_a   1.000
_cell.length_b   1.000
_cell.length_c   1.000
_cell.angle_alpha   90.00
_cell.angle_beta   90.00
_cell.angle_gamma   90.00
#
_symmetry.space_group_name_H-M   'P 1'
#
loop_
_entity.id
_entity.type
_entity.pdbx_description
1 polymer ?
#
loop_
_entity_poly.entity_id
_entity_poly.type
_entity_poly.pdbx_seq_one_letter_code
_entity_poly.pdbx_strand_id
1 'polypeptide(L)'
;MAPEARYTLFKESEAPASPVGWQRRTARERIIFSVSIILGLAAFSFLWAFSPSVLGLTQLQDESSSSTGYQNSLSAPLKQCASSLPPPANPPASVNIWASLSVPETVAITEWLSHPLRNLNVTSADRASLSDNIIFLVEAYRPSKADALAYLSAPVSENLPARYARATVHLGARQDEDGGPVIKDYLVGPLPLGDETSMRELTEIYHRNEIPYNARSFVIPSELTPLLVKIMPPLAEVTKDLFGGVAMGLPNDTLVAGASGPLSFDGSFRRTWISWRRNLPGPWLHPVNFFQYVDFSGTDPEQWKLIKVAKLILYPSDYFDVAFCRSSIIIRSSLTLSLSSKPTTTALSESYPHVPIKLPIPSGRLVFVRMPLQHAI
;
A
#
# COMPACT_ATOMS: atom_id res chain seq x y z
N MET A 1 39.71 -26.51 13.78
CA MET A 1 39.21 -27.70 13.06
C MET A 1 37.73 -27.81 13.38
N ALA A 2 36.88 -27.28 12.51
CA ALA A 2 35.42 -27.27 12.61
C ALA A 2 34.88 -27.90 11.30
N PRO A 3 33.79 -28.68 11.34
CA PRO A 3 33.38 -29.44 10.16
C PRO A 3 32.73 -28.54 9.11
N GLU A 4 33.19 -28.66 7.87
CA GLU A 4 32.62 -28.04 6.68
C GLU A 4 31.19 -28.56 6.44
N ALA A 5 30.21 -27.66 6.42
CA ALA A 5 28.88 -27.96 5.91
C ALA A 5 28.93 -27.90 4.36
N ARG A 6 28.98 -29.07 3.71
CA ARG A 6 28.76 -29.20 2.26
C ARG A 6 27.26 -29.12 1.98
N TYR A 7 26.83 -28.06 1.31
CA TYR A 7 25.48 -27.94 0.74
C TYR A 7 25.45 -28.64 -0.62
N THR A 8 24.53 -29.58 -0.80
CA THR A 8 24.21 -30.20 -2.08
C THR A 8 23.15 -29.36 -2.82
N LEU A 9 23.46 -28.95 -4.05
CA LEU A 9 22.53 -28.27 -4.95
C LEU A 9 21.33 -29.19 -5.24
N PHE A 10 20.12 -28.68 -5.01
CA PHE A 10 18.90 -29.36 -5.43
C PHE A 10 18.86 -29.44 -6.95
N LYS A 11 18.57 -30.64 -7.43
CA LYS A 11 18.45 -31.05 -8.84
C LYS A 11 17.62 -30.04 -9.64
N GLU A 12 18.21 -29.51 -10.70
CA GLU A 12 17.58 -28.65 -11.70
C GLU A 12 16.41 -29.42 -12.34
N SER A 13 15.18 -29.00 -12.06
CA SER A 13 14.01 -29.52 -12.75
C SER A 13 13.93 -28.87 -14.12
N GLU A 14 14.00 -29.71 -15.15
CA GLU A 14 13.80 -29.40 -16.56
C GLU A 14 12.59 -28.46 -16.76
N ALA A 15 12.82 -27.34 -17.45
CA ALA A 15 11.79 -26.35 -17.75
C ALA A 15 10.68 -26.98 -18.61
N PRO A 16 9.39 -26.79 -18.29
CA PRO A 16 8.33 -27.18 -19.21
C PRO A 16 8.39 -26.31 -20.46
N ALA A 17 8.34 -26.97 -21.62
CA ALA A 17 8.25 -26.34 -22.93
C ALA A 17 7.13 -25.27 -22.96
N SER A 18 7.44 -24.17 -23.66
CA SER A 18 6.55 -23.04 -23.92
C SER A 18 5.14 -23.46 -24.37
N PRO A 19 4.07 -22.82 -23.88
CA PRO A 19 2.73 -23.16 -24.34
C PRO A 19 2.56 -22.72 -25.80
N VAL A 20 2.30 -23.72 -26.63
CA VAL A 20 1.87 -23.61 -28.03
C VAL A 20 0.64 -22.71 -28.11
N GLY A 21 0.64 -21.84 -29.12
CA GLY A 21 -0.35 -20.77 -29.30
C GLY A 21 -1.81 -21.22 -29.24
N TRP A 22 -2.66 -20.29 -28.80
CA TRP A 22 -4.11 -20.44 -28.74
C TRP A 22 -4.71 -20.71 -30.14
N GLN A 23 -4.77 -21.99 -30.53
CA GLN A 23 -5.63 -22.41 -31.62
C GLN A 23 -7.08 -22.37 -31.16
N ARG A 24 -7.93 -21.68 -31.93
CA ARG A 24 -9.39 -21.68 -31.73
C ARG A 24 -9.92 -23.12 -31.82
N ARG A 25 -10.19 -23.73 -30.66
CA ARG A 25 -10.84 -25.04 -30.57
C ARG A 25 -12.15 -25.07 -31.34
N THR A 26 -12.31 -26.09 -32.16
CA THR A 26 -13.46 -26.25 -33.06
C THR A 26 -14.74 -26.50 -32.26
N ALA A 27 -15.91 -26.20 -32.84
CA ALA A 27 -17.21 -26.34 -32.16
C ALA A 27 -17.42 -27.75 -31.56
N ARG A 28 -16.85 -28.78 -32.20
CA ARG A 28 -16.90 -30.17 -31.76
C ARG A 28 -16.11 -30.40 -30.45
N GLU A 29 -14.98 -29.74 -30.26
CA GLU A 29 -14.18 -29.84 -29.02
C GLU A 29 -14.85 -29.10 -27.87
N ARG A 30 -15.56 -27.99 -28.14
CA ARG A 30 -16.33 -27.27 -27.13
C ARG A 30 -17.49 -28.13 -26.60
N ILE A 31 -18.22 -28.78 -27.50
CA ILE A 31 -19.32 -29.69 -27.13
C ILE A 31 -18.80 -30.86 -26.28
N ILE A 32 -17.65 -31.45 -26.64
CA ILE A 32 -17.06 -32.53 -25.86
C ILE A 32 -16.67 -32.04 -24.45
N PHE A 33 -16.01 -30.89 -24.33
CA PHE A 33 -15.68 -30.32 -23.03
C PHE A 33 -16.92 -29.98 -22.19
N SER A 34 -17.96 -29.42 -22.81
CA SER A 34 -19.23 -29.12 -22.13
C SER A 34 -19.91 -30.39 -21.61
N VAL A 35 -19.98 -31.43 -22.44
CA VAL A 35 -20.57 -32.72 -22.07
C VAL A 35 -19.75 -33.40 -20.97
N SER A 36 -18.41 -33.33 -21.02
CA SER A 36 -17.54 -33.86 -19.97
C SER A 36 -17.70 -33.11 -18.63
N ILE A 37 -17.89 -31.80 -18.65
CA ILE A 37 -18.15 -31.01 -17.43
C ILE A 37 -19.52 -31.37 -16.85
N ILE A 38 -20.55 -31.49 -17.69
CA ILE A 38 -21.90 -31.86 -17.25
C ILE A 38 -21.92 -33.29 -16.69
N LEU A 39 -21.24 -34.24 -17.35
CA LEU A 39 -21.08 -35.60 -16.83
C LEU A 39 -20.27 -35.62 -15.52
N GLY A 40 -19.24 -34.78 -15.40
CA GLY A 40 -18.46 -34.63 -14.17
C GLY A 40 -19.28 -34.08 -13.00
N LEU A 41 -20.10 -33.05 -13.23
CA LEU A 41 -20.99 -32.47 -12.23
C LEU A 41 -22.14 -33.41 -11.86
N ALA A 42 -22.67 -34.15 -12.84
CA ALA A 42 -23.69 -35.18 -12.60
C ALA A 42 -23.11 -36.35 -11.79
N ALA A 43 -21.90 -36.82 -12.12
CA ALA A 43 -21.21 -37.85 -11.35
C ALA A 43 -20.86 -37.38 -9.93
N PHE A 44 -20.43 -36.13 -9.76
CA PHE A 44 -20.14 -35.56 -8.44
C PHE A 44 -21.42 -35.42 -7.60
N SER A 45 -22.54 -35.02 -8.23
CA SER A 45 -23.85 -34.96 -7.56
C SER A 45 -24.39 -36.35 -7.21
N PHE A 46 -24.16 -37.36 -8.07
CA PHE A 46 -24.49 -38.75 -7.78
C PHE A 46 -23.64 -39.32 -6.64
N LEU A 47 -22.34 -39.02 -6.63
CA LEU A 47 -21.42 -39.42 -5.56
C LEU A 47 -21.70 -38.71 -4.24
N TRP A 48 -22.27 -37.51 -4.26
CA TRP A 48 -22.69 -36.80 -3.05
C TRP A 48 -24.06 -37.28 -2.55
N ALA A 49 -25.02 -37.51 -3.45
CA ALA A 49 -26.36 -38.00 -3.12
C ALA A 49 -26.39 -39.49 -2.72
N PHE A 50 -25.44 -40.29 -3.23
CA PHE A 50 -25.25 -41.71 -2.89
C PHE A 50 -23.90 -41.95 -2.21
N SER A 51 -23.35 -40.93 -1.54
CA SER A 51 -22.28 -41.13 -0.59
C SER A 51 -22.76 -42.10 0.50
N PRO A 52 -22.01 -43.18 0.81
CA PRO A 52 -22.35 -44.12 1.90
C PRO A 52 -22.50 -43.45 3.27
N SER A 53 -22.14 -42.16 3.38
CA SER A 53 -22.28 -41.35 4.59
C SER A 53 -23.70 -40.82 4.85
N VAL A 54 -24.63 -40.85 3.87
CA VAL A 54 -25.99 -40.27 4.01
C VAL A 54 -27.09 -41.33 4.16
N LEU A 55 -26.82 -42.59 3.82
CA LEU A 55 -27.70 -43.74 4.09
C LEU A 55 -27.00 -44.74 5.01
N GLY A 56 -26.87 -44.33 6.28
CA GLY A 56 -26.79 -45.25 7.42
C GLY A 56 -25.50 -46.05 7.59
N LEU A 57 -24.38 -45.39 7.93
CA LEU A 57 -23.29 -46.01 8.69
C LEU A 57 -22.60 -44.97 9.60
N THR A 58 -23.22 -44.70 10.75
CA THR A 58 -22.48 -44.22 11.95
C THR A 58 -21.86 -45.39 12.73
N GLN A 59 -21.43 -46.44 12.02
CA GLN A 59 -20.61 -47.51 12.58
C GLN A 59 -19.66 -47.99 11.49
N LEU A 60 -18.44 -48.34 11.89
CA LEU A 60 -17.32 -48.86 11.08
C LEU A 60 -16.33 -47.80 10.57
N GLN A 61 -15.70 -47.13 11.54
CA GLN A 61 -14.28 -46.82 11.43
C GLN A 61 -13.57 -47.63 12.52
N ASP A 62 -13.29 -48.90 12.21
CA ASP A 62 -12.28 -49.72 12.90
C ASP A 62 -12.04 -50.99 12.09
N GLU A 63 -11.16 -50.91 11.10
CA GLU A 63 -10.41 -52.06 10.59
C GLU A 63 -9.04 -51.58 10.07
N SER A 64 -8.15 -51.25 11.00
CA SER A 64 -6.71 -51.39 10.78
C SER A 64 -6.23 -52.63 11.52
N SER A 65 -5.99 -53.69 10.75
CA SER A 65 -5.05 -54.79 11.01
C SER A 65 -5.04 -55.41 12.41
N SER A 66 -5.60 -56.61 12.49
CA SER A 66 -5.38 -57.59 13.53
C SER A 66 -3.88 -57.77 13.86
N SER A 67 -3.42 -57.22 14.98
CA SER A 67 -2.40 -57.87 15.80
C SER A 67 -3.11 -58.65 16.89
N THR A 68 -3.17 -59.97 16.71
CA THR A 68 -3.70 -60.92 17.68
C THR A 68 -2.81 -60.95 18.93
N GLY A 69 -3.24 -60.22 19.95
CA GLY A 69 -2.67 -60.26 21.29
C GLY A 69 -3.09 -59.04 22.09
N TYR A 70 -3.83 -59.24 23.19
CA TYR A 70 -4.33 -58.23 24.14
C TYR A 70 -5.66 -57.54 23.81
N GLN A 71 -6.70 -58.31 23.46
CA GLN A 71 -8.09 -57.88 23.67
C GLN A 71 -8.69 -58.66 24.85
N ASN A 72 -8.52 -58.13 26.07
CA ASN A 72 -9.36 -58.40 27.25
C ASN A 72 -8.85 -57.56 28.44
N SER A 73 -9.17 -56.26 28.48
CA SER A 73 -9.25 -55.47 29.75
C SER A 73 -9.60 -53.97 29.60
N LEU A 74 -10.15 -53.49 28.47
CA LEU A 74 -10.52 -52.07 28.35
C LEU A 74 -12.02 -51.91 28.07
N SER A 75 -12.85 -52.27 29.05
CA SER A 75 -14.30 -52.02 29.06
C SER A 75 -14.65 -50.57 29.43
N ALA A 76 -13.84 -49.59 29.05
CA ALA A 76 -14.11 -48.18 29.29
C ALA A 76 -13.89 -47.36 28.01
N PRO A 77 -14.87 -46.57 27.55
CA PRO A 77 -14.65 -45.66 26.43
C PRO A 77 -13.50 -44.70 26.76
N LEU A 78 -12.63 -44.45 25.78
CA LEU A 78 -11.48 -43.56 25.94
C LEU A 78 -11.96 -42.18 26.43
N LYS A 79 -11.43 -41.73 27.57
CA LYS A 79 -11.79 -40.42 28.14
C LYS A 79 -11.25 -39.32 27.24
N GLN A 80 -12.12 -38.40 26.82
CA GLN A 80 -11.70 -37.22 26.08
C GLN A 80 -10.85 -36.31 26.99
N CYS A 81 -9.70 -35.86 26.48
CA CYS A 81 -8.84 -34.92 27.19
C CYS A 81 -9.59 -33.61 27.46
N ALA A 82 -9.31 -32.98 28.60
CA ALA A 82 -9.81 -31.64 28.87
C ALA A 82 -9.37 -30.68 27.76
N SER A 83 -10.30 -29.86 27.27
CA SER A 83 -9.99 -28.84 26.28
C SER A 83 -8.87 -27.92 26.79
N SER A 84 -7.92 -27.57 25.92
CA SER A 84 -6.89 -26.57 26.22
C SER A 84 -7.41 -25.14 26.17
N LEU A 85 -8.70 -24.95 25.88
CA LEU A 85 -9.33 -23.63 25.87
C LEU A 85 -9.47 -23.10 27.31
N PRO A 86 -9.18 -21.81 27.53
CA PRO A 86 -9.38 -21.20 28.83
C PRO A 86 -10.88 -21.25 29.20
N PRO A 87 -11.21 -21.43 30.50
CA PRO A 87 -12.59 -21.36 30.95
C PRO A 87 -13.16 -19.96 30.69
N PRO A 88 -14.48 -19.85 30.46
CA PRO A 88 -15.12 -18.54 30.32
C PRO A 88 -14.90 -17.71 31.60
N ALA A 89 -14.52 -16.45 31.43
CA ALA A 89 -14.29 -15.51 32.51
C ALA A 89 -15.15 -14.26 32.30
N ASN A 90 -15.67 -13.71 33.39
CA ASN A 90 -16.40 -12.45 33.38
C ASN A 90 -15.48 -11.33 33.87
N PRO A 91 -15.43 -10.18 33.17
CA PRO A 91 -14.64 -9.06 33.64
C PRO A 91 -15.24 -8.48 34.94
N PRO A 92 -14.40 -7.93 35.85
CA PRO A 92 -14.88 -7.33 37.09
C PRO A 92 -15.74 -6.08 36.87
N ALA A 93 -15.56 -5.41 35.73
CA ALA A 93 -16.42 -4.33 35.25
C ALA A 93 -17.17 -4.78 34.00
N SER A 94 -18.47 -4.51 33.94
CA SER A 94 -19.36 -4.97 32.86
C SER A 94 -19.05 -4.33 31.50
N VAL A 95 -18.49 -3.13 31.48
CA VAL A 95 -18.18 -2.37 30.26
C VAL A 95 -16.68 -2.16 30.15
N ASN A 96 -16.10 -2.57 29.02
CA ASN A 96 -14.74 -2.19 28.67
C ASN A 96 -14.73 -0.74 28.13
N ILE A 97 -14.40 0.20 29.00
CA ILE A 97 -14.30 1.64 28.66
C ILE A 97 -13.16 1.98 27.68
N TRP A 98 -12.27 1.02 27.40
CA TRP A 98 -11.24 1.11 26.36
C TRP A 98 -11.52 0.18 25.16
N ALA A 99 -12.75 -0.31 25.01
CA ALA A 99 -13.13 -0.96 23.76
C ALA A 99 -13.01 0.02 22.58
N SER A 100 -12.58 -0.47 21.42
CA SER A 100 -12.68 0.29 20.18
C SER A 100 -14.15 0.56 19.82
N LEU A 101 -14.39 1.44 18.86
CA LEU A 101 -15.72 1.60 18.28
C LEU A 101 -16.13 0.31 17.57
N SER A 102 -17.39 -0.06 17.75
CA SER A 102 -18.02 -1.11 16.95
C SER A 102 -18.28 -0.61 15.53
N VAL A 103 -18.44 -1.54 14.59
CA VAL A 103 -18.75 -1.19 13.19
C VAL A 103 -20.01 -0.30 13.08
N PRO A 104 -21.14 -0.58 13.76
CA PRO A 104 -22.31 0.28 13.71
C PRO A 104 -22.07 1.69 14.26
N GLU A 105 -21.29 1.82 15.34
CA GLU A 105 -20.93 3.14 15.88
C GLU A 105 -20.12 3.95 14.86
N THR A 106 -19.08 3.34 14.26
CA THR A 106 -18.22 4.01 13.28
C THR A 106 -19.01 4.44 12.04
N VAL A 107 -19.92 3.59 11.54
CA VAL A 107 -20.79 3.92 10.40
C VAL A 107 -21.69 5.09 10.75
N ALA A 108 -22.39 5.02 11.88
CA ALA A 108 -23.31 6.07 12.32
C ALA A 108 -22.58 7.42 12.51
N ILE A 109 -21.39 7.42 13.11
CA ILE A 109 -20.58 8.63 13.30
C ILE A 109 -20.14 9.20 11.94
N THR A 110 -19.70 8.36 11.01
CA THR A 110 -19.25 8.80 9.68
C THR A 110 -20.39 9.42 8.89
N GLU A 111 -21.58 8.81 8.91
CA GLU A 111 -22.80 9.36 8.31
C GLU A 111 -23.21 10.68 8.96
N TRP A 112 -23.19 10.74 10.30
CA TRP A 112 -23.52 11.94 11.07
C TRP A 112 -22.57 13.10 10.78
N LEU A 113 -21.27 12.84 10.64
CA LEU A 113 -20.25 13.84 10.28
C LEU A 113 -20.38 14.31 8.83
N SER A 114 -20.81 13.43 7.93
CA SER A 114 -21.04 13.74 6.51
C SER A 114 -22.32 14.54 6.29
N HIS A 115 -23.17 14.68 7.31
CA HIS A 115 -24.42 15.42 7.21
C HIS A 115 -24.16 16.93 6.96
N PRO A 116 -24.85 17.57 5.99
CA PRO A 116 -24.61 18.98 5.63
C PRO A 116 -24.67 19.96 6.81
N LEU A 117 -25.51 19.69 7.81
CA LEU A 117 -25.63 20.49 9.05
C LEU A 117 -24.34 20.57 9.88
N ARG A 118 -23.33 19.74 9.59
CA ARG A 118 -22.02 19.80 10.26
C ARG A 118 -21.06 20.78 9.60
N ASN A 119 -21.39 21.32 8.43
CA ASN A 119 -20.58 22.29 7.69
C ASN A 119 -19.14 21.81 7.41
N LEU A 120 -18.90 20.49 7.39
CA LEU A 120 -17.60 19.90 7.07
C LEU A 120 -17.41 19.68 5.57
N ASN A 121 -18.51 19.62 4.80
CA ASN A 121 -18.52 19.37 3.35
C ASN A 121 -17.60 18.19 2.95
N VAL A 122 -17.76 17.05 3.63
CA VAL A 122 -16.88 15.89 3.46
C VAL A 122 -17.22 15.15 2.17
N THR A 123 -16.18 14.83 1.40
CA THR A 123 -16.25 13.92 0.25
C THR A 123 -15.90 12.50 0.69
N SER A 124 -16.63 11.52 0.16
CA SER A 124 -16.37 10.11 0.43
C SER A 124 -14.95 9.70 -0.01
N ALA A 125 -14.25 8.96 0.84
CA ALA A 125 -12.82 8.66 0.67
C ALA A 125 -12.48 7.88 -0.61
N ASP A 126 -13.44 7.14 -1.18
CA ASP A 126 -13.30 6.38 -2.43
C ASP A 126 -13.20 7.27 -3.69
N ARG A 127 -13.70 8.51 -3.61
CA ARG A 127 -13.71 9.47 -4.73
C ARG A 127 -13.00 10.78 -4.42
N ALA A 128 -12.62 11.00 -3.18
CA ALA A 128 -12.04 12.24 -2.75
C ALA A 128 -10.61 12.43 -3.30
N SER A 129 -10.35 13.64 -3.76
CA SER A 129 -9.02 14.18 -4.07
C SER A 129 -8.39 14.80 -2.83
N LEU A 130 -7.09 15.11 -2.88
CA LEU A 130 -6.43 15.80 -1.77
C LEU A 130 -6.98 17.22 -1.54
N SER A 131 -7.55 17.85 -2.56
CA SER A 131 -8.23 19.14 -2.48
C SER A 131 -9.63 19.07 -1.91
N ASP A 132 -10.12 17.87 -1.53
CA ASP A 132 -11.41 17.72 -0.85
C ASP A 132 -11.25 17.63 0.67
N ASN A 133 -12.36 17.80 1.38
CA ASN A 133 -12.41 17.50 2.81
C ASN A 133 -12.70 16.01 3.01
N ILE A 134 -11.90 15.32 3.81
CA ILE A 134 -12.00 13.85 3.99
C ILE A 134 -11.94 13.51 5.47
N ILE A 135 -12.83 12.61 5.92
CA ILE A 135 -12.69 11.95 7.22
C ILE A 135 -11.61 10.88 7.08
N PHE A 136 -10.45 11.10 7.70
CA PHE A 136 -9.29 10.19 7.61
C PHE A 136 -9.38 9.06 8.62
N LEU A 137 -9.81 9.35 9.85
CA LEU A 137 -9.87 8.38 10.94
C LEU A 137 -11.05 8.69 11.86
N VAL A 138 -11.77 7.63 12.27
CA VAL A 138 -12.75 7.68 13.34
C VAL A 138 -12.40 6.58 14.33
N GLU A 139 -12.18 6.94 15.59
CA GLU A 139 -11.81 6.00 16.64
C GLU A 139 -12.39 6.38 18.00
N ALA A 140 -12.35 5.44 18.95
CA ALA A 140 -12.86 5.67 20.30
C ALA A 140 -11.94 6.64 21.07
N TYR A 141 -12.50 7.74 21.56
CA TYR A 141 -11.78 8.63 22.45
C TYR A 141 -11.80 8.07 23.88
N ARG A 142 -10.62 7.93 24.49
CA ARG A 142 -10.49 7.29 25.80
C ARG A 142 -10.93 8.26 26.91
N PRO A 143 -11.64 7.78 27.94
CA PRO A 143 -12.01 8.61 29.07
C PRO A 143 -10.77 9.07 29.84
N SER A 144 -10.93 10.11 30.64
CA SER A 144 -9.85 10.58 31.51
C SER A 144 -9.46 9.48 32.51
N LYS A 145 -8.21 9.52 32.98
CA LYS A 145 -7.75 8.58 34.01
C LYS A 145 -8.60 8.69 35.29
N ALA A 146 -9.05 9.89 35.64
CA ALA A 146 -9.88 10.11 36.83
C ALA A 146 -11.23 9.39 36.71
N ASP A 147 -11.93 9.57 35.59
CA ASP A 147 -13.24 8.95 35.36
C ASP A 147 -13.13 7.42 35.22
N ALA A 148 -12.07 6.96 34.55
CA ALA A 148 -11.77 5.54 34.45
C ALA A 148 -11.56 4.90 35.84
N LEU A 149 -10.79 5.55 36.73
CA LEU A 149 -10.57 5.05 38.09
C LEU A 149 -11.85 5.08 38.92
N ALA A 150 -12.67 6.12 38.81
CA ALA A 150 -13.97 6.18 39.48
C ALA A 150 -14.84 4.98 39.11
N TYR A 151 -14.96 4.68 37.81
CA TYR A 151 -15.69 3.52 37.31
C TYR A 151 -15.11 2.19 37.78
N LEU A 152 -13.80 1.98 37.67
CA LEU A 152 -13.19 0.69 38.01
C LEU A 152 -13.21 0.41 39.53
N SER A 153 -13.19 1.46 40.35
CA SER A 153 -13.31 1.34 41.81
C SER A 153 -14.72 0.92 42.24
N ALA A 154 -15.74 1.38 41.51
CA ALA A 154 -17.15 1.08 41.75
C ALA A 154 -17.88 1.01 40.39
N PRO A 155 -17.99 -0.20 39.77
CA PRO A 155 -18.48 -0.38 38.40
C PRO A 155 -20.01 -0.32 38.32
N VAL A 156 -20.58 0.80 38.75
CA VAL A 156 -22.00 1.15 38.65
C VAL A 156 -22.24 2.10 37.47
N SER A 157 -23.45 2.09 36.91
CA SER A 157 -23.81 2.90 35.74
C SER A 157 -23.62 4.41 35.94
N GLU A 158 -23.78 4.91 37.17
CA GLU A 158 -23.58 6.33 37.52
C GLU A 158 -22.12 6.78 37.33
N ASN A 159 -21.17 5.85 37.52
CA ASN A 159 -19.74 6.13 37.36
C ASN A 159 -19.25 5.80 35.94
N LEU A 160 -20.11 5.29 35.05
CA LEU A 160 -19.71 4.94 33.69
C LEU A 160 -19.40 6.22 32.90
N PRO A 161 -18.16 6.41 32.41
CA PRO A 161 -17.80 7.63 31.68
C PRO A 161 -18.57 7.69 30.36
N ALA A 162 -19.01 8.91 29.99
CA ALA A 162 -19.58 9.15 28.68
C ALA A 162 -18.61 8.72 27.57
N ARG A 163 -19.13 8.03 26.56
CA ARG A 163 -18.34 7.48 25.45
C ARG A 163 -18.27 8.51 24.33
N TYR A 164 -17.07 8.79 23.84
CA TYR A 164 -16.83 9.74 22.76
C TYR A 164 -16.02 9.08 21.64
N ALA A 165 -16.07 9.69 20.45
CA ALA A 165 -15.21 9.36 19.33
C ALA A 165 -14.32 10.56 18.99
N ARG A 166 -13.11 10.26 18.53
CA ARG A 166 -12.23 11.22 17.87
C ARG A 166 -12.36 11.02 16.36
N ALA A 167 -12.68 12.09 15.65
CA ALA A 167 -12.72 12.11 14.20
C ALA A 167 -11.64 13.06 13.65
N THR A 168 -10.67 12.50 12.94
CA THR A 168 -9.64 13.27 12.24
C THR A 168 -10.12 13.60 10.83
N VAL A 169 -10.22 14.89 10.53
CA VAL A 169 -10.68 15.39 9.23
C VAL A 169 -9.56 16.17 8.57
N HIS A 170 -9.20 15.75 7.36
CA HIS A 170 -8.32 16.49 6.48
C HIS A 170 -9.16 17.52 5.73
N LEU A 171 -9.00 18.80 6.06
CA LEU A 171 -9.69 19.90 5.39
C LEU A 171 -8.85 20.40 4.21
N GLY A 172 -8.85 19.62 3.13
CA GLY A 172 -8.08 19.90 1.92
C GLY A 172 -8.66 21.00 1.03
N ALA A 173 -9.96 21.27 1.14
CA ALA A 173 -10.67 22.25 0.32
C ALA A 173 -10.58 23.69 0.84
N ARG A 174 -10.01 23.88 2.04
CA ARG A 174 -9.85 25.20 2.68
C ARG A 174 -8.90 26.05 1.86
N GLN A 175 -9.35 27.23 1.45
CA GLN A 175 -8.59 28.14 0.59
C GLN A 175 -7.47 28.84 1.37
N ASP A 176 -6.46 29.34 0.66
CA ASP A 176 -5.32 30.05 1.27
C ASP A 176 -5.74 31.31 2.04
N GLU A 177 -6.79 32.00 1.58
CA GLU A 177 -7.38 33.16 2.27
C GLU A 177 -7.95 32.79 3.66
N ASP A 178 -8.41 31.56 3.82
CA ASP A 178 -8.89 31.02 5.08
C ASP A 178 -7.77 30.44 5.94
N GLY A 179 -6.50 30.53 5.53
CA GLY A 179 -5.35 29.90 6.21
C GLY A 179 -4.86 28.59 5.58
N GLY A 180 -5.42 28.20 4.44
CA GLY A 180 -5.01 27.06 3.64
C GLY A 180 -5.44 25.70 4.20
N PRO A 181 -5.08 24.60 3.51
CA PRO A 181 -5.41 23.24 3.94
C PRO A 181 -4.91 22.94 5.35
N VAL A 182 -5.74 22.28 6.16
CA VAL A 182 -5.43 21.96 7.57
C VAL A 182 -5.96 20.58 7.96
N ILE A 183 -5.43 20.01 9.05
CA ILE A 183 -6.00 18.81 9.68
C ILE A 183 -6.57 19.23 11.04
N LYS A 184 -7.81 18.80 11.30
CA LYS A 184 -8.48 19.03 12.57
C LYS A 184 -8.99 17.72 13.14
N ASP A 185 -8.89 17.59 14.45
CA ASP A 185 -9.56 16.53 15.19
C ASP A 185 -10.81 17.09 15.86
N TYR A 186 -11.86 16.31 15.83
CA TYR A 186 -13.13 16.62 16.45
C TYR A 186 -13.47 15.57 17.50
N LEU A 187 -13.92 16.03 18.66
CA LEU A 187 -14.53 15.17 19.66
C LEU A 187 -16.04 15.10 19.36
N VAL A 188 -16.53 13.89 19.10
CA VAL A 188 -17.93 13.60 18.76
C VAL A 188 -18.54 12.77 19.86
N GLY A 189 -19.65 13.22 20.42
CA GLY A 189 -20.41 12.47 21.41
C GLY A 189 -21.30 13.35 22.29
N PRO A 190 -21.90 12.77 23.33
CA PRO A 190 -21.74 11.38 23.77
C PRO A 190 -22.34 10.36 22.79
N LEU A 191 -21.87 9.10 22.87
CA LEU A 191 -22.39 7.93 22.15
C LEU A 191 -23.29 7.08 23.06
N PRO A 192 -24.31 6.37 22.51
CA PRO A 192 -24.72 6.33 21.10
C PRO A 192 -25.26 7.69 20.60
N LEU A 193 -25.29 7.89 19.28
CA LEU A 193 -25.75 9.15 18.71
C LEU A 193 -27.21 9.44 19.11
N GLY A 194 -27.47 10.69 19.51
CA GLY A 194 -28.79 11.19 19.87
C GLY A 194 -28.85 12.71 19.89
N ASP A 195 -29.90 13.28 20.47
CA ASP A 195 -30.14 14.74 20.49
C ASP A 195 -29.07 15.51 21.28
N GLU A 196 -28.47 14.86 22.29
CA GLU A 196 -27.38 15.41 23.10
C GLU A 196 -26.01 15.32 22.39
N THR A 197 -25.92 14.57 21.28
CA THR A 197 -24.65 14.39 20.58
C THR A 197 -24.24 15.68 19.88
N SER A 198 -23.07 16.17 20.27
CA SER A 198 -22.45 17.35 19.70
C SER A 198 -21.05 17.05 19.17
N MET A 199 -20.49 18.04 18.48
CA MET A 199 -19.14 18.01 17.96
C MET A 199 -18.45 19.30 18.37
N ARG A 200 -17.19 19.18 18.78
CA ARG A 200 -16.29 20.31 18.98
C ARG A 200 -14.89 19.97 18.52
N GLU A 201 -14.08 20.98 18.23
CA GLU A 201 -12.66 20.80 17.98
C GLU A 201 -11.97 20.22 19.22
N LEU A 202 -11.07 19.28 19.00
CA LEU A 202 -10.27 18.60 20.00
C LEU A 202 -8.85 19.15 19.95
N THR A 203 -8.55 20.10 20.83
CA THR A 203 -7.25 20.80 20.86
C THR A 203 -6.48 20.52 22.14
N GLU A 204 -7.15 20.11 23.21
CA GLU A 204 -6.59 19.95 24.55
C GLU A 204 -5.53 18.85 24.68
N ILE A 205 -5.47 17.91 23.72
CA ILE A 205 -4.47 16.84 23.69
C ILE A 205 -3.21 17.22 22.91
N TYR A 206 -3.16 18.42 22.33
CA TYR A 206 -2.09 18.89 21.45
C TYR A 206 -1.39 20.13 22.01
N HIS A 207 -0.10 20.27 21.67
CA HIS A 207 0.70 21.46 22.00
C HIS A 207 0.55 22.59 20.97
N ARG A 208 -0.30 22.40 19.95
CA ARG A 208 -0.51 23.30 18.82
C ARG A 208 -2.00 23.34 18.48
N ASN A 209 -2.47 24.50 18.04
CA ASN A 209 -3.90 24.72 17.78
C ASN A 209 -4.40 24.00 16.51
N GLU A 210 -3.57 23.93 15.47
CA GLU A 210 -3.95 23.32 14.17
C GLU A 210 -2.87 22.37 13.72
N ILE A 211 -3.20 21.21 13.14
CA ILE A 211 -2.20 20.29 12.56
C ILE A 211 -1.99 20.66 11.08
N PRO A 212 -0.75 20.89 10.61
CA PRO A 212 -0.52 21.40 9.26
C PRO A 212 -0.77 20.28 8.26
N TYR A 213 -1.43 20.61 7.15
CA TYR A 213 -1.84 19.61 6.17
C TYR A 213 -0.69 18.83 5.52
N ASN A 214 0.48 19.45 5.38
CA ASN A 214 1.67 18.78 4.84
C ASN A 214 2.27 17.74 5.78
N ALA A 215 1.90 17.73 7.07
CA ALA A 215 2.38 16.74 8.03
C ALA A 215 1.56 15.43 8.04
N ARG A 216 0.46 15.35 7.26
CA ARG A 216 -0.40 14.16 7.17
C ARG A 216 0.36 12.89 6.77
N SER A 217 -0.18 11.74 7.12
CA SER A 217 0.23 10.47 6.49
C SER A 217 -0.29 10.40 5.05
N PHE A 218 0.16 9.39 4.29
CA PHE A 218 -0.45 9.10 2.99
C PHE A 218 -1.93 8.75 3.18
N VAL A 219 -2.81 9.41 2.43
CA VAL A 219 -4.26 9.12 2.48
C VAL A 219 -4.57 7.84 1.71
N ILE A 220 -3.91 7.68 0.56
CA ILE A 220 -3.97 6.46 -0.26
C ILE A 220 -2.55 6.10 -0.74
N PRO A 221 -2.22 4.82 -0.92
CA PRO A 221 -0.89 4.41 -1.39
C PRO A 221 -0.49 5.03 -2.76
N SER A 222 -1.47 5.38 -3.59
CA SER A 222 -1.29 5.96 -4.92
C SER A 222 -1.23 7.49 -4.95
N GLU A 223 -1.09 8.17 -3.80
CA GLU A 223 -1.10 9.63 -3.70
C GLU A 223 -0.06 10.31 -4.61
N LEU A 224 1.12 9.69 -4.78
CA LEU A 224 2.21 10.21 -5.61
C LEU A 224 2.08 9.87 -7.10
N THR A 225 1.15 9.00 -7.49
CA THR A 225 0.98 8.55 -8.87
C THR A 225 0.91 9.71 -9.87
N PRO A 226 0.15 10.80 -9.64
CA PRO A 226 0.09 11.93 -10.57
C PRO A 226 1.44 12.56 -10.91
N LEU A 227 2.38 12.58 -9.96
CA LEU A 227 3.75 13.04 -10.22
C LEU A 227 4.58 11.98 -10.92
N LEU A 228 4.49 10.72 -10.47
CA LEU A 228 5.32 9.63 -11.00
C LEU A 228 5.04 9.37 -12.49
N VAL A 229 3.78 9.46 -12.94
CA VAL A 229 3.41 9.31 -14.35
C VAL A 229 3.89 10.46 -15.24
N LYS A 230 4.27 11.60 -14.66
CA LYS A 230 4.89 12.70 -15.42
C LYS A 230 6.40 12.53 -15.54
N ILE A 231 7.05 12.05 -14.48
CA ILE A 231 8.52 12.03 -14.39
C ILE A 231 9.16 10.74 -14.95
N MET A 232 8.46 9.60 -14.89
CA MET A 232 9.06 8.31 -15.25
C MET A 232 8.97 7.93 -16.73
N PRO A 233 7.89 8.23 -17.48
CA PRO A 233 7.85 7.90 -18.90
C PRO A 233 9.00 8.51 -19.72
N PRO A 234 9.43 9.77 -19.48
CA PRO A 234 10.61 10.32 -20.15
C PRO A 234 11.92 9.59 -19.79
N LEU A 235 11.96 8.84 -18.70
CA LEU A 235 13.13 8.08 -18.22
C LEU A 235 13.09 6.61 -18.61
N ALA A 236 12.04 6.14 -19.29
CA ALA A 236 11.79 4.71 -19.50
C ALA A 236 12.93 3.99 -20.25
N GLU A 237 13.49 4.62 -21.29
CA GLU A 237 14.62 4.06 -22.02
C GLU A 237 15.85 3.91 -21.10
N VAL A 238 16.14 4.96 -20.32
CA VAL A 238 17.26 4.99 -19.37
C VAL A 238 17.07 3.96 -18.26
N THR A 239 15.87 3.84 -17.68
CA THR A 239 15.64 2.86 -16.62
C THR A 239 15.65 1.43 -17.14
N LYS A 240 15.21 1.21 -18.38
CA LYS A 240 15.27 -0.09 -19.03
C LYS A 240 16.72 -0.51 -19.26
N ASP A 241 17.55 0.39 -19.76
CA ASP A 241 18.98 0.13 -19.98
C ASP A 241 19.73 -0.10 -18.65
N LEU A 242 19.51 0.77 -17.67
CA LEU A 242 20.25 0.70 -16.40
C LEU A 242 19.80 -0.42 -15.46
N PHE A 243 18.52 -0.76 -15.45
CA PHE A 243 17.92 -1.62 -14.43
C PHE A 243 17.16 -2.82 -14.99
N GLY A 244 16.97 -2.89 -16.32
CA GLY A 244 16.12 -3.88 -16.96
C GLY A 244 14.63 -3.65 -16.68
N GLY A 245 14.23 -2.45 -16.26
CA GLY A 245 12.86 -2.17 -15.81
C GLY A 245 12.33 -0.79 -16.16
N VAL A 246 11.01 -0.65 -16.18
CA VAL A 246 10.29 0.57 -16.54
C VAL A 246 9.14 0.82 -15.58
N ALA A 247 8.80 2.09 -15.40
CA ALA A 247 7.57 2.51 -14.74
C ALA A 247 6.87 3.55 -15.64
N MET A 248 5.80 3.16 -16.29
CA MET A 248 5.02 3.98 -17.21
C MET A 248 3.68 4.42 -16.62
N GLY A 249 3.36 3.99 -15.40
CA GLY A 249 2.03 4.12 -14.81
C GLY A 249 1.05 3.06 -15.33
N LEU A 250 1.56 1.94 -15.84
CA LEU A 250 0.75 0.87 -16.43
C LEU A 250 0.73 -0.39 -15.54
N PRO A 251 -0.28 -1.26 -15.68
CA PRO A 251 -0.35 -2.51 -14.89
C PRO A 251 0.85 -3.46 -15.09
N ASN A 252 1.59 -3.32 -16.19
CA ASN A 252 2.77 -4.12 -16.52
C ASN A 252 4.09 -3.45 -16.13
N ASP A 253 4.05 -2.40 -15.31
CA ASP A 253 5.26 -1.75 -14.78
C ASP A 253 6.12 -2.75 -14.00
N THR A 254 7.41 -2.79 -14.33
CA THR A 254 8.39 -3.70 -13.73
C THR A 254 9.21 -3.04 -12.62
N LEU A 255 9.04 -1.73 -12.43
CA LEU A 255 9.57 -0.96 -11.31
C LEU A 255 8.44 -0.42 -10.45
N VAL A 256 8.64 -0.43 -9.14
CA VAL A 256 7.71 0.12 -8.15
C VAL A 256 8.42 1.15 -7.27
N ALA A 257 7.70 2.22 -6.96
CA ALA A 257 8.18 3.31 -6.11
C ALA A 257 7.96 2.98 -4.63
N GLY A 258 8.86 3.47 -3.78
CA GLY A 258 8.68 3.53 -2.34
C GLY A 258 9.12 4.88 -1.79
N ALA A 259 8.20 5.57 -1.12
CA ALA A 259 8.49 6.79 -0.37
C ALA A 259 9.05 6.46 1.02
N SER A 260 9.81 7.40 1.58
CA SER A 260 10.41 7.26 2.91
C SER A 260 10.14 8.51 3.73
N GLY A 261 9.54 8.33 4.91
CA GLY A 261 9.36 9.41 5.88
C GLY A 261 10.66 9.77 6.61
N PRO A 262 10.66 10.87 7.36
CA PRO A 262 9.55 11.82 7.53
C PRO A 262 9.32 12.67 6.27
N LEU A 263 8.06 13.01 6.00
CA LEU A 263 7.64 13.77 4.80
C LEU A 263 7.70 15.28 5.04
N SER A 264 7.67 15.70 6.29
CA SER A 264 7.74 17.09 6.76
C SER A 264 8.26 17.10 8.19
N PHE A 265 8.86 18.21 8.62
CA PHE A 265 9.31 18.41 10.01
C PHE A 265 8.47 19.44 10.75
N ASP A 266 8.02 20.48 10.05
CA ASP A 266 7.31 21.64 10.60
C ASP A 266 5.92 21.85 9.97
N GLY A 267 5.63 21.15 8.87
CA GLY A 267 4.40 21.32 8.08
C GLY A 267 4.48 22.39 7.00
N SER A 268 5.60 23.11 6.84
CA SER A 268 5.73 24.16 5.82
C SER A 268 5.94 23.57 4.41
N PHE A 269 6.50 22.37 4.33
CA PHE A 269 6.71 21.64 3.09
C PHE A 269 6.34 20.16 3.24
N ARG A 270 6.19 19.45 2.12
CA ARG A 270 6.06 18.00 2.05
C ARG A 270 7.00 17.44 0.98
N ARG A 271 8.07 16.77 1.39
CA ARG A 271 9.14 16.28 0.51
C ARG A 271 9.58 14.89 0.94
N THR A 272 9.95 14.06 -0.04
CA THR A 272 10.43 12.70 0.22
C THR A 272 11.47 12.29 -0.80
N TRP A 273 12.33 11.36 -0.40
CA TRP A 273 13.02 10.52 -1.35
C TRP A 273 12.10 9.40 -1.80
N ILE A 274 12.05 9.16 -3.11
CA ILE A 274 11.45 8.01 -3.76
C ILE A 274 12.59 7.06 -4.09
N SER A 275 12.53 5.87 -3.53
CA SER A 275 13.40 4.74 -3.87
C SER A 275 12.69 3.83 -4.87
N TRP A 276 13.41 3.37 -5.88
CA TRP A 276 12.88 2.45 -6.88
C TRP A 276 13.33 1.02 -6.64
N ARG A 277 12.43 0.09 -6.91
CA ARG A 277 12.62 -1.35 -6.68
C ARG A 277 12.03 -2.15 -7.83
N ARG A 278 12.48 -3.39 -8.01
CA ARG A 278 11.82 -4.31 -8.94
C ARG A 278 10.43 -4.67 -8.41
N ASN A 279 9.44 -4.66 -9.29
CA ASN A 279 8.07 -5.04 -8.98
C ASN A 279 7.93 -6.57 -8.96
N LEU A 280 8.47 -7.19 -7.91
CA LEU A 280 8.44 -8.63 -7.63
C LEU A 280 7.92 -8.86 -6.20
N PRO A 281 7.46 -10.08 -5.85
CA PRO A 281 7.16 -10.41 -4.46
C PRO A 281 8.32 -10.06 -3.53
N GLY A 282 8.03 -9.33 -2.44
CA GLY A 282 9.07 -8.79 -1.56
C GLY A 282 9.90 -7.67 -2.22
N PRO A 283 9.29 -6.61 -2.79
CA PRO A 283 10.01 -5.59 -3.57
C PRO A 283 11.10 -4.87 -2.76
N TRP A 284 10.94 -4.79 -1.43
CA TRP A 284 11.91 -4.23 -0.48
C TRP A 284 13.30 -4.88 -0.55
N LEU A 285 13.38 -6.15 -0.98
CA LEU A 285 14.63 -6.91 -1.15
C LEU A 285 15.28 -6.70 -2.53
N HIS A 286 14.63 -5.95 -3.42
CA HIS A 286 15.09 -5.74 -4.79
C HIS A 286 15.27 -4.24 -5.14
N PRO A 287 16.07 -3.47 -4.35
CA PRO A 287 16.36 -2.09 -4.69
C PRO A 287 17.19 -2.01 -5.98
N VAL A 288 16.92 -0.98 -6.79
CA VAL A 288 17.73 -0.69 -7.99
C VAL A 288 18.69 0.48 -7.78
N ASN A 289 18.83 0.96 -6.53
CA ASN A 289 19.72 2.07 -6.13
C ASN A 289 19.50 3.36 -6.94
N PHE A 290 18.25 3.59 -7.34
CA PHE A 290 17.79 4.77 -8.05
C PHE A 290 16.83 5.55 -7.16
N PHE A 291 17.13 6.85 -6.99
CA PHE A 291 16.48 7.71 -6.03
C PHE A 291 16.06 9.03 -6.66
N GLN A 292 14.89 9.54 -6.25
CA GLN A 292 14.38 10.83 -6.70
C GLN A 292 13.89 11.62 -5.50
N TYR A 293 14.31 12.87 -5.36
CA TYR A 293 13.82 13.75 -4.32
C TYR A 293 12.72 14.62 -4.89
N VAL A 294 11.52 14.52 -4.31
CA VAL A 294 10.32 15.19 -4.81
C VAL A 294 9.75 16.15 -3.77
N ASP A 295 9.15 17.23 -4.23
CA ASP A 295 8.31 18.14 -3.46
C ASP A 295 6.87 17.95 -3.93
N PHE A 296 6.01 17.58 -2.99
CA PHE A 296 4.60 17.32 -3.20
C PHE A 296 3.78 18.02 -2.10
N SER A 297 4.23 19.25 -1.76
CA SER A 297 3.54 20.15 -0.85
C SER A 297 2.18 20.56 -1.39
N GLY A 298 1.22 20.78 -0.48
CA GLY A 298 -0.13 21.20 -0.82
C GLY A 298 -1.02 20.07 -1.32
N THR A 299 -2.10 20.45 -2.00
CA THR A 299 -3.16 19.56 -2.48
C THR A 299 -3.20 19.41 -4.00
N ASP A 300 -2.57 20.33 -4.75
CA ASP A 300 -2.56 20.35 -6.22
C ASP A 300 -1.36 19.59 -6.82
N PRO A 301 -1.58 18.45 -7.52
CA PRO A 301 -0.51 17.69 -8.16
C PRO A 301 0.20 18.40 -9.31
N GLU A 302 -0.36 19.48 -9.87
CA GLU A 302 0.31 20.28 -10.90
C GLU A 302 1.45 21.13 -10.33
N GLN A 303 1.41 21.48 -9.05
CA GLN A 303 2.50 22.22 -8.38
C GLN A 303 3.64 21.31 -7.89
N TRP A 304 3.44 20.00 -7.94
CA TRP A 304 4.43 19.04 -7.47
C TRP A 304 5.61 18.95 -8.42
N LYS A 305 6.81 18.75 -7.87
CA LYS A 305 8.07 18.86 -8.64
C LYS A 305 9.10 17.81 -8.24
N LEU A 306 9.82 17.35 -9.25
CA LEU A 306 11.07 16.63 -9.07
C LEU A 306 12.19 17.63 -8.78
N ILE A 307 12.85 17.50 -7.63
CA ILE A 307 13.94 18.40 -7.21
C ILE A 307 15.30 17.82 -7.57
N LYS A 308 15.53 16.52 -7.33
CA LYS A 308 16.81 15.85 -7.56
C LYS A 308 16.64 14.43 -8.06
N VAL A 309 17.59 13.96 -8.85
CA VAL A 309 17.74 12.55 -9.21
C VAL A 309 19.14 12.10 -8.77
N ALA A 310 19.20 10.93 -8.13
CA ALA A 310 20.44 10.33 -7.66
C ALA A 310 20.47 8.82 -7.98
N LYS A 311 21.65 8.32 -8.30
CA LYS A 311 21.93 6.88 -8.40
C LYS A 311 23.11 6.56 -7.51
N LEU A 312 22.97 5.55 -6.65
CA LEU A 312 24.07 5.07 -5.83
C LEU A 312 24.86 4.01 -6.60
N ILE A 313 26.16 4.25 -6.79
CA ILE A 313 27.08 3.31 -7.43
C ILE A 313 28.04 2.81 -6.35
N LEU A 314 28.03 1.49 -6.12
CA LEU A 314 28.95 0.82 -5.20
C LEU A 314 30.08 0.20 -6.02
N TYR A 315 31.31 0.62 -5.77
CA TYR A 315 32.49 -0.03 -6.32
C TYR A 315 33.01 -1.10 -5.33
N PRO A 316 33.54 -2.24 -5.83
CA PRO A 316 34.05 -3.33 -4.99
C PRO A 316 35.32 -3.00 -4.20
N SER A 317 35.88 -1.79 -4.31
CA SER A 317 36.84 -1.24 -3.35
C SER A 317 36.24 0.03 -2.76
N ASP A 318 36.09 0.08 -1.43
CA ASP A 318 35.91 1.19 -0.46
C ASP A 318 35.39 2.59 -0.89
N TYR A 319 34.79 2.74 -2.06
CA TYR A 319 34.45 4.01 -2.69
C TYR A 319 32.97 4.03 -3.05
N PHE A 320 32.29 5.06 -2.54
CA PHE A 320 30.92 5.41 -2.88
C PHE A 320 30.95 6.64 -3.78
N ASP A 321 30.44 6.50 -5.01
CA ASP A 321 30.16 7.66 -5.86
C ASP A 321 28.65 7.87 -5.96
N VAL A 322 28.22 9.09 -5.63
CA VAL A 322 26.86 9.55 -5.87
C VAL A 322 26.89 10.49 -7.06
N ALA A 323 26.25 10.07 -8.16
CA ALA A 323 26.03 10.93 -9.31
C ALA A 323 24.74 11.74 -9.10
N PHE A 324 24.87 13.07 -9.06
CA PHE A 324 23.73 13.97 -9.02
C PHE A 324 23.50 14.61 -10.39
N CYS A 325 22.26 14.52 -10.88
CA CYS A 325 21.76 15.40 -11.93
C CYS A 325 20.88 16.46 -11.27
N ARG A 326 21.29 17.73 -11.35
CA ARG A 326 20.39 18.88 -11.10
C ARG A 326 19.51 19.01 -12.34
N SER A 327 18.24 18.66 -12.25
CA SER A 327 17.34 18.75 -13.39
C SER A 327 16.90 20.20 -13.62
N SER A 328 17.33 20.79 -14.73
CA SER A 328 16.60 21.87 -15.41
C SER A 328 15.60 21.26 -16.41
N ILE A 329 14.75 20.32 -15.96
CA ILE A 329 13.67 19.79 -16.81
C ILE A 329 12.53 20.80 -16.74
N ILE A 330 12.59 21.81 -17.61
CA ILE A 330 11.46 22.69 -17.89
C ILE A 330 10.65 22.00 -18.99
N ILE A 331 9.47 21.47 -18.64
CA ILE A 331 8.51 20.97 -19.63
C ILE A 331 7.89 22.19 -20.30
N ARG A 332 8.41 22.61 -21.46
CA ARG A 332 7.71 23.55 -22.34
C ARG A 332 7.02 22.79 -23.45
N SER A 333 5.69 22.86 -23.46
CA SER A 333 4.87 22.50 -24.60
C SER A 333 4.95 23.59 -25.66
N SER A 334 5.24 23.21 -26.91
CA SER A 334 4.58 23.70 -28.14
C SER A 334 5.40 23.29 -29.36
N LEU A 335 4.83 22.43 -30.19
CA LEU A 335 5.23 22.25 -31.58
C LEU A 335 5.06 23.57 -32.36
N THR A 336 6.03 23.91 -33.21
CA THR A 336 5.75 24.60 -34.48
C THR A 336 6.88 24.34 -35.48
N LEU A 337 6.56 23.64 -36.57
CA LEU A 337 7.41 23.48 -37.75
C LEU A 337 7.22 24.70 -38.66
N SER A 338 8.31 25.23 -39.21
CA SER A 338 8.30 26.13 -40.36
C SER A 338 9.53 25.85 -41.23
N LEU A 339 9.28 25.48 -42.50
CA LEU A 339 10.26 25.33 -43.58
C LEU A 339 10.28 26.60 -44.43
N SER A 340 11.48 27.11 -44.80
CA SER A 340 11.79 27.84 -46.05
C SER A 340 13.21 28.46 -45.96
N SER A 341 14.05 28.69 -46.98
CA SER A 341 14.45 28.02 -48.23
C SER A 341 15.77 28.70 -48.72
N LYS A 342 16.84 27.90 -48.97
CA LYS A 342 18.00 28.00 -49.93
C LYS A 342 18.73 29.35 -50.25
N PRO A 343 19.86 29.37 -51.02
CA PRO A 343 21.07 28.51 -51.06
C PRO A 343 22.41 29.32 -51.22
N THR A 344 23.60 28.75 -50.98
CA THR A 344 24.83 29.11 -51.73
C THR A 344 25.87 27.97 -51.79
N THR A 345 26.38 27.77 -53.00
CA THR A 345 27.40 26.87 -53.61
C THR A 345 28.81 27.08 -52.98
N THR A 346 29.79 26.16 -52.87
CA THR A 346 30.51 25.40 -53.93
C THR A 346 31.61 24.47 -53.33
N ALA A 347 31.83 23.30 -53.97
CA ALA A 347 33.03 22.40 -54.03
C ALA A 347 33.62 21.74 -52.76
N LEU A 348 34.25 20.56 -52.73
CA LEU A 348 34.28 19.27 -53.48
C LEU A 348 35.35 18.41 -52.75
N SER A 349 35.02 17.24 -52.18
CA SER A 349 35.81 15.98 -52.25
C SER A 349 35.22 14.85 -51.37
N GLU A 350 34.89 13.75 -52.03
CA GLU A 350 34.73 12.34 -51.62
C GLU A 350 34.74 11.92 -50.14
N SER A 351 33.65 11.29 -49.70
CA SER A 351 33.56 9.88 -49.23
C SER A 351 32.32 9.68 -48.32
N TYR A 352 31.43 8.75 -48.68
CA TYR A 352 30.47 8.13 -47.75
C TYR A 352 31.18 6.91 -47.11
N PRO A 353 30.87 6.47 -45.86
CA PRO A 353 29.51 6.24 -45.38
C PRO A 353 29.23 6.51 -43.87
N HIS A 354 27.96 6.31 -43.51
CA HIS A 354 27.37 6.23 -42.16
C HIS A 354 27.10 7.54 -41.40
N VAL A 355 25.83 7.97 -41.44
CA VAL A 355 25.27 9.01 -40.57
C VAL A 355 24.61 8.34 -39.36
N PRO A 356 25.19 8.38 -38.15
CA PRO A 356 24.41 8.24 -36.94
C PRO A 356 23.69 9.57 -36.68
N ILE A 357 22.36 9.52 -36.63
CA ILE A 357 21.51 10.65 -36.23
C ILE A 357 21.87 11.00 -34.77
N LYS A 358 22.63 12.08 -34.57
CA LYS A 358 22.88 12.67 -33.25
C LYS A 358 21.60 13.36 -32.77
N LEU A 359 20.90 12.73 -31.83
CA LEU A 359 19.95 13.43 -30.96
C LEU A 359 20.73 14.37 -30.02
N PRO A 360 20.24 15.59 -29.75
CA PRO A 360 20.92 16.50 -28.84
C PRO A 360 20.77 16.00 -27.41
N ILE A 361 21.86 15.47 -26.85
CA ILE A 361 22.02 15.24 -25.42
C ILE A 361 21.97 16.62 -24.74
N PRO A 362 21.03 16.90 -23.81
CA PRO A 362 21.05 18.15 -23.08
C PRO A 362 22.31 18.17 -22.20
N SER A 363 23.07 19.26 -22.32
CA SER A 363 24.30 19.53 -21.58
C SER A 363 24.05 19.82 -20.10
N GLY A 364 23.49 18.84 -19.38
CA GLY A 364 23.52 18.80 -17.93
C GLY A 364 24.85 18.22 -17.46
N ARG A 365 25.66 19.01 -16.75
CA ARG A 365 26.93 18.53 -16.20
C ARG A 365 26.62 17.53 -15.09
N LEU A 366 26.91 16.25 -15.30
CA LEU A 366 26.89 15.24 -14.24
C LEU A 366 27.93 15.65 -13.20
N VAL A 367 27.49 15.93 -11.97
CA VAL A 367 28.41 16.22 -10.86
C VAL A 367 28.55 14.93 -10.06
N PHE A 368 29.74 14.32 -10.17
CA PHE A 368 30.15 13.23 -9.31
C PHE A 368 30.67 13.84 -8.01
N VAL A 369 30.04 13.51 -6.89
CA VAL A 369 30.53 13.88 -5.56
C VAL A 369 31.20 12.64 -4.97
N ARG A 370 32.53 12.69 -4.88
CA ARG A 370 33.36 11.66 -4.26
C ARG A 370 33.37 11.90 -2.75
N MET A 371 32.84 10.97 -1.96
CA MET A 371 32.89 11.06 -0.50
C MET A 371 33.83 9.99 0.07
N PRO A 372 34.84 10.37 0.89
CA PRO A 372 35.66 9.39 1.58
C PRO A 372 34.88 8.73 2.74
N LEU A 373 35.18 7.46 2.98
CA LEU A 373 34.65 6.65 4.07
C LEU A 373 35.21 7.19 5.41
N GLN A 374 34.49 8.13 6.04
CA GLN A 374 34.74 8.48 7.44
C GLN A 374 33.56 8.01 8.29
N HIS A 375 33.76 6.83 8.87
CA HIS A 375 33.15 6.28 10.09
C HIS A 375 31.71 6.73 10.39
N ALA A 376 30.74 6.00 9.84
CA ALA A 376 29.39 5.93 10.39
C ALA A 376 29.26 4.61 11.16
N ILE A 377 29.28 4.71 12.49
CA ILE A 377 28.63 3.76 13.41
C ILE A 377 27.19 4.23 13.57
#